data_AF-A0A1F6KM94-F1
#
_entry.id   AF-A0A1F6KM94-F1
#
_cell.length_a   1.000
_cell.length_b   1.000
_cell.length_c   1.000
_cell.angle_alpha   90.00
_cell.angle_beta   90.00
_cell.angle_gamma   90.00
#
_symmetry.space_group_name_H-M   'P 1'
#
loop_
_entity.id
_entity.type
_entity.pdbx_description
1 polymer ?
#
loop_
_entity_poly.entity_id
_entity_poly.type
_entity_poly.pdbx_seq_one_letter_code
_entity_poly.pdbx_strand_id
1 'polypeptide(L)'
;MRSSKYQASISQIDKNKKYSLPEAIELLKKIKYSKFDETVELHINTTDLGVSGIVMFPHGTGKEIKVAIADKRLISEIEKGKIDFDVLIAEPSMMPFLGKVARILGPRGLMPNPKNGTVSDEPEETVRKFQSGQIRFRTENNIPVIHLSVGKTSFDDKKLSENITAVISAVNRERIKKITLSSTMSPGIRLAV
;
A
#
# COMPACT_ATOMS: atom_id res chain seq x y z
N MET A 1 5.09 -12.17 -27.14
CA MET A 1 5.53 -13.38 -26.41
C MET A 1 5.97 -12.98 -25.00
N ARG A 2 5.67 -13.78 -23.96
CA ARG A 2 6.12 -13.50 -22.59
C ARG A 2 7.53 -14.07 -22.37
N SER A 3 8.29 -13.54 -21.42
CA SER A 3 9.68 -13.97 -21.18
C SER A 3 9.74 -15.44 -20.73
N SER A 4 10.82 -16.13 -21.09
CA SER A 4 11.04 -17.54 -20.71
C SER A 4 11.00 -17.75 -19.19
N LYS A 5 11.55 -16.81 -18.41
CA LYS A 5 11.50 -16.84 -16.94
C LYS A 5 10.07 -16.75 -16.41
N TYR A 6 9.26 -15.85 -16.95
CA TYR A 6 7.86 -15.71 -16.54
C TYR A 6 7.02 -16.92 -16.95
N GLN A 7 7.33 -17.57 -18.08
CA GLN A 7 6.67 -18.81 -18.48
C GLN A 7 7.00 -19.96 -17.52
N ALA A 8 8.25 -20.09 -17.08
CA ALA A 8 8.64 -21.08 -16.07
C ALA A 8 7.88 -20.88 -14.74
N SER A 9 7.76 -19.62 -14.30
CA SER A 9 6.98 -19.24 -13.12
C SER A 9 5.49 -19.58 -13.25
N ILE A 10 4.89 -19.34 -14.43
CA ILE A 10 3.48 -19.67 -14.67
C ILE A 10 3.22 -21.17 -14.63
N SER A 11 4.13 -21.99 -15.16
CA SER A 11 3.95 -23.45 -15.20
C SER A 11 3.87 -24.07 -13.80
N GLN A 12 4.40 -23.40 -12.78
CA GLN A 12 4.33 -23.84 -11.39
C GLN A 12 3.00 -23.45 -10.70
N ILE A 13 2.22 -22.57 -11.31
CA ILE A 13 0.93 -22.12 -10.77
C ILE A 13 -0.21 -22.77 -11.53
N ASP A 14 -1.06 -23.47 -10.80
CA ASP A 14 -2.35 -23.88 -11.32
C ASP A 14 -3.33 -22.70 -11.24
N LYS A 15 -3.81 -22.26 -12.41
CA LYS A 15 -4.73 -21.11 -12.54
C LYS A 15 -6.12 -21.38 -11.95
N ASN A 16 -6.50 -22.65 -11.84
CA ASN A 16 -7.82 -23.07 -11.38
C ASN A 16 -7.81 -23.41 -9.89
N LYS A 17 -6.66 -23.80 -9.35
CA LYS A 17 -6.52 -24.06 -7.92
C LYS A 17 -6.59 -22.76 -7.11
N LYS A 18 -7.33 -22.80 -6.00
CA LYS A 18 -7.29 -21.79 -4.94
C LYS A 18 -6.30 -22.26 -3.88
N TYR A 19 -5.30 -21.47 -3.58
CA TYR A 19 -4.24 -21.81 -2.64
C TYR A 19 -4.59 -21.32 -1.24
N SER A 20 -4.25 -22.10 -0.22
CA SER A 20 -4.30 -21.60 1.16
C SER A 20 -3.27 -20.48 1.33
N LEU A 21 -3.51 -19.58 2.29
CA LEU A 21 -2.61 -18.47 2.58
C LEU A 21 -1.15 -18.90 2.83
N PRO A 22 -0.84 -19.94 3.64
CA PRO A 22 0.53 -20.40 3.83
C PRO A 22 1.14 -20.99 2.54
N GLU A 23 0.39 -21.81 1.81
CA GLU A 23 0.86 -22.38 0.52
C GLU A 23 1.18 -21.27 -0.49
N ALA A 24 0.35 -20.23 -0.54
CA ALA A 24 0.51 -19.14 -1.48
C ALA A 24 1.77 -18.30 -1.18
N ILE A 25 2.08 -18.05 0.09
CA ILE A 25 3.30 -17.31 0.49
C ILE A 25 4.55 -18.11 0.13
N GLU A 26 4.55 -19.41 0.43
CA GLU A 26 5.68 -20.29 0.11
C GLU A 26 5.90 -20.36 -1.41
N LEU A 27 4.82 -20.52 -2.17
CA LEU A 27 4.87 -20.55 -3.63
C LEU A 27 5.34 -19.20 -4.21
N LEU A 28 4.90 -18.07 -3.65
CA LEU A 28 5.33 -16.74 -4.06
C LEU A 28 6.84 -16.55 -3.91
N LYS A 29 7.41 -17.01 -2.79
CA LYS A 29 8.85 -16.95 -2.54
C LYS A 29 9.66 -17.87 -3.47
N LYS A 30 9.14 -19.05 -3.81
CA LYS A 30 9.78 -19.98 -4.74
C LYS A 30 9.80 -19.47 -6.18
N ILE A 31 8.76 -18.76 -6.59
CA ILE A 31 8.57 -18.29 -7.97
C ILE A 31 9.39 -17.04 -8.29
N LYS A 32 9.89 -16.34 -7.26
CA LYS A 32 10.70 -15.14 -7.40
C LYS A 32 11.92 -15.39 -8.31
N TYR A 33 11.99 -14.64 -9.41
CA TYR A 33 13.11 -14.70 -10.36
C TYR A 33 13.89 -13.38 -10.47
N SER A 34 13.47 -12.33 -9.77
CA SER A 34 14.16 -11.04 -9.76
C SER A 34 15.31 -11.02 -8.75
N LYS A 35 16.30 -10.18 -9.05
CA LYS A 35 17.52 -10.02 -8.25
C LYS A 35 17.34 -9.07 -7.06
N PHE A 36 16.27 -8.27 -7.05
CA PHE A 36 15.99 -7.29 -6.01
C PHE A 36 14.86 -7.77 -5.09
N ASP A 37 14.64 -7.08 -3.98
CA ASP A 37 13.55 -7.40 -3.06
C ASP A 37 12.22 -6.86 -3.59
N GLU A 38 11.32 -7.74 -3.98
CA GLU A 38 10.05 -7.36 -4.61
C GLU A 38 9.03 -6.96 -3.55
N THR A 39 8.15 -6.05 -3.93
CA THR A 39 6.97 -5.73 -3.14
C THR A 39 5.93 -6.81 -3.38
N VAL A 40 5.36 -7.33 -2.29
CA VAL A 40 4.22 -8.24 -2.31
C VAL A 40 2.96 -7.40 -2.28
N GLU A 41 2.09 -7.64 -3.25
CA GLU A 41 0.85 -6.94 -3.48
C GLU A 41 -0.34 -7.90 -3.34
N LEU A 42 -1.42 -7.39 -2.77
CA LEU A 42 -2.68 -8.06 -2.63
C LEU A 42 -3.72 -7.32 -3.45
N HIS A 43 -4.34 -8.03 -4.38
CA HIS A 43 -5.41 -7.52 -5.22
C HIS A 43 -6.72 -8.17 -4.79
N ILE A 44 -7.66 -7.34 -4.34
CA ILE A 44 -8.96 -7.77 -3.82
C ILE A 44 -10.03 -7.23 -4.75
N ASN A 45 -10.79 -8.14 -5.36
CA ASN A 45 -11.98 -7.79 -6.10
C ASN A 45 -13.17 -7.76 -5.13
N THR A 46 -13.83 -6.62 -5.02
CA THR A 46 -14.98 -6.42 -4.12
C THR A 46 -16.31 -6.64 -4.84
N THR A 47 -17.37 -6.85 -4.04
CA THR A 47 -18.75 -6.89 -4.53
C THR A 47 -19.21 -5.54 -5.03
N ASP A 48 -18.96 -4.52 -4.21
CA ASP A 48 -19.48 -3.16 -4.35
C ASP A 48 -18.39 -2.16 -4.75
N LEU A 49 -18.81 -1.07 -5.37
CA LEU A 49 -17.99 0.10 -5.65
C LEU A 49 -18.00 1.05 -4.44
N GLY A 50 -16.88 1.73 -4.21
CA GLY A 50 -16.77 2.74 -3.14
C GLY A 50 -16.35 2.19 -1.78
N VAL A 51 -15.93 0.92 -1.70
CA VAL A 51 -15.36 0.38 -0.46
C VAL A 51 -14.08 1.14 -0.14
N SER A 52 -14.07 1.78 1.02
CA SER A 52 -12.93 2.53 1.54
C SER A 52 -12.73 2.21 3.01
N GLY A 53 -11.47 2.22 3.43
CA GLY A 53 -11.12 1.87 4.79
C GLY A 53 -9.66 2.13 5.09
N ILE A 54 -9.28 1.81 6.31
CA ILE A 54 -7.95 1.99 6.86
C ILE A 54 -7.49 0.63 7.37
N VAL A 55 -6.28 0.20 6.98
CA VAL A 55 -5.59 -0.94 7.57
C VAL A 55 -4.38 -0.45 8.34
N MET A 56 -4.23 -0.95 9.56
CA MET A 56 -3.01 -0.83 10.32
C MET A 56 -2.22 -2.12 10.16
N PHE A 57 -1.02 -2.04 9.57
CA PHE A 57 -0.17 -3.20 9.38
C PHE A 57 0.66 -3.48 10.65
N PRO A 58 0.50 -4.64 11.32
CA PRO A 58 1.24 -4.95 12.55
C PRO A 58 2.76 -4.95 12.37
N HIS A 59 3.25 -5.38 11.19
CA HIS A 59 4.68 -5.49 10.89
C HIS A 59 5.18 -4.42 9.91
N GLY A 60 4.34 -3.43 9.59
CA GLY A 60 4.60 -2.45 8.53
C GLY A 60 4.74 -3.08 7.13
N THR A 61 5.09 -2.25 6.15
CA THR A 61 5.24 -2.66 4.73
C THR A 61 6.70 -2.75 4.26
N GLY A 62 7.67 -2.50 5.15
CA GLY A 62 9.11 -2.56 4.84
C GLY A 62 9.65 -1.38 4.02
N LYS A 63 8.83 -0.32 3.84
CA LYS A 63 9.28 1.00 3.38
C LYS A 63 9.33 1.91 4.61
N GLU A 64 10.49 2.49 4.89
CA GLU A 64 10.59 3.59 5.86
C GLU A 64 9.92 4.82 5.23
N ILE A 65 8.79 5.24 5.79
CA ILE A 65 8.04 6.41 5.32
C ILE A 65 8.59 7.63 6.06
N LYS A 66 9.18 8.58 5.33
CA LYS A 66 9.58 9.86 5.91
C LYS A 66 8.35 10.77 6.00
N VAL A 67 7.87 10.98 7.23
CA VAL A 67 6.72 11.84 7.51
C VAL A 67 7.23 13.19 8.02
N ALA A 68 6.77 14.28 7.40
CA ALA A 68 7.09 15.66 7.80
C ALA A 68 5.83 16.38 8.30
N ILE A 69 6.02 17.29 9.26
CA ILE A 69 4.97 18.19 9.75
C ILE A 69 5.12 19.54 9.02
N ALA A 70 4.01 20.11 8.60
CA ALA A 70 3.98 21.36 7.86
C ALA A 70 4.28 22.56 8.78
N ASP A 71 5.54 23.01 8.75
CA ASP A 71 6.00 24.22 9.43
C ASP A 71 6.31 25.35 8.44
N LYS A 72 6.24 26.61 8.91
CA LYS A 72 6.61 27.79 8.10
C LYS A 72 8.02 27.72 7.52
N ARG A 73 8.96 27.10 8.26
CA ARG A 73 10.34 26.88 7.80
C ARG A 73 10.41 25.87 6.65
N LEU A 74 9.71 24.76 6.79
CA LEU A 74 9.64 23.70 5.79
C LEU A 74 9.01 24.21 4.48
N ILE A 75 7.97 25.05 4.58
CA ILE A 75 7.32 25.68 3.42
C ILE A 75 8.33 26.48 2.58
N SER A 76 9.22 27.25 3.20
CA SER A 76 10.26 28.00 2.48
C SER A 76 11.35 27.10 1.87
N GLU A 77 11.61 25.93 2.43
CA GLU A 77 12.53 24.95 1.84
C GLU A 77 11.93 24.24 0.63
N ILE A 78 10.62 23.96 0.68
CA ILE A 78 9.89 23.36 -0.44
C ILE A 78 9.80 24.35 -1.61
N GLU A 79 9.63 25.66 -1.35
CA GLU A 79 9.71 26.70 -2.40
C GLU A 79 11.08 26.71 -3.09
N LYS A 80 12.17 26.41 -2.36
CA LYS A 80 13.53 26.25 -2.89
C LYS A 80 13.75 24.90 -3.60
N GLY A 81 12.75 24.02 -3.63
CA GLY A 81 12.80 22.74 -4.33
C GLY A 81 13.42 21.58 -3.56
N LYS A 82 13.70 21.73 -2.25
CA LYS A 82 14.16 20.62 -1.41
C LYS A 82 12.97 19.87 -0.84
N ILE A 83 12.79 18.61 -1.24
CA ILE A 83 11.70 17.75 -0.79
C ILE A 83 12.29 16.39 -0.43
N ASP A 84 12.37 16.11 0.87
CA ASP A 84 12.93 14.87 1.43
C ASP A 84 11.91 14.12 2.32
N PHE A 85 10.62 14.17 1.96
CA PHE A 85 9.54 13.49 2.68
C PHE A 85 8.56 12.77 1.72
N ASP A 86 7.95 11.70 2.22
CA ASP A 86 6.94 10.90 1.51
C ASP A 86 5.51 11.34 1.87
N VAL A 87 5.29 11.84 3.09
CA VAL A 87 3.96 12.26 3.58
C VAL A 87 4.10 13.58 4.34
N LEU A 88 3.31 14.58 3.97
CA LEU A 88 3.20 15.84 4.69
C LEU A 88 1.91 15.85 5.51
N ILE A 89 2.03 16.10 6.82
CA ILE A 89 0.91 16.26 7.74
C ILE A 89 0.80 17.75 8.06
N ALA A 90 -0.41 18.31 8.00
CA ALA A 90 -0.65 19.72 8.26
C ALA A 90 -1.77 19.93 9.28
N GLU A 91 -1.62 20.97 10.09
CA GLU A 91 -2.72 21.52 10.89
C GLU A 91 -3.65 22.36 9.98
N PRO A 92 -4.97 22.42 10.23
CA PRO A 92 -5.88 23.25 9.44
C PRO A 92 -5.45 24.73 9.31
N SER A 93 -4.80 25.28 10.34
CA SER A 93 -4.27 26.65 10.37
C SER A 93 -3.18 26.91 9.31
N MET A 94 -2.50 25.86 8.84
CA MET A 94 -1.36 25.95 7.91
C MET A 94 -1.75 25.79 6.43
N MET A 95 -3.00 25.41 6.14
CA MET A 95 -3.50 25.21 4.77
C MET A 95 -3.45 26.47 3.88
N PRO A 96 -3.72 27.71 4.36
CA PRO A 96 -3.61 28.91 3.53
C PRO A 96 -2.18 29.17 3.05
N PHE A 97 -1.17 28.84 3.87
CA PHE A 97 0.24 29.02 3.54
C PHE A 97 0.72 27.96 2.53
N LEU A 98 0.20 26.73 2.63
CA LEU A 98 0.48 25.64 1.68
C LEU A 98 -0.07 25.93 0.27
N GLY A 99 -1.03 26.84 0.12
CA GLY A 99 -1.52 27.29 -1.19
C GLY A 99 -0.43 27.85 -2.11
N LYS A 100 0.60 28.50 -1.55
CA LYS A 100 1.75 29.00 -2.33
C LYS A 100 2.60 27.88 -2.94
N VAL A 101 2.69 26.77 -2.22
CA VAL A 101 3.52 25.60 -2.57
C VAL A 101 2.72 24.52 -3.29
N ALA A 102 1.40 24.70 -3.43
CA ALA A 102 0.49 23.76 -4.08
C ALA A 102 0.90 23.44 -5.52
N ARG A 103 1.51 24.40 -6.24
CA ARG A 103 2.01 24.18 -7.62
C ARG A 103 3.13 23.14 -7.70
N ILE A 104 3.87 22.94 -6.59
CA ILE A 104 4.98 21.97 -6.49
C ILE A 104 4.48 20.65 -5.90
N LEU A 105 3.69 20.71 -4.81
CA LEU A 105 3.22 19.53 -4.09
C LEU A 105 2.06 18.80 -4.78
N GLY A 106 1.21 19.53 -5.52
CA GLY A 106 0.06 19.01 -6.26
C GLY A 106 0.40 17.91 -7.27
N PRO A 107 1.27 18.15 -8.28
CA PRO A 107 1.60 17.12 -9.28
C PRO A 107 2.30 15.90 -8.69
N ARG A 108 2.93 16.04 -7.51
CA ARG A 108 3.59 14.93 -6.79
C ARG A 108 2.64 14.18 -5.84
N GLY A 109 1.41 14.64 -5.66
CA GLY A 109 0.44 14.02 -4.74
C GLY A 109 0.80 14.15 -3.25
N LEU A 110 1.74 15.04 -2.91
CA LEU A 110 2.22 15.26 -1.53
C LEU A 110 1.41 16.33 -0.78
N MET A 111 0.39 16.90 -1.42
CA MET A 111 -0.46 17.92 -0.81
C MET A 111 -1.37 17.30 0.26
N PRO A 112 -1.38 17.84 1.50
CA PRO A 112 -2.23 17.34 2.57
C PRO A 112 -3.72 17.42 2.20
N ASN A 113 -4.47 16.38 2.54
CA ASN A 113 -5.89 16.27 2.24
C ASN A 113 -6.65 15.71 3.46
N PRO A 114 -7.71 16.37 3.94
CA PRO A 114 -8.54 15.86 5.03
C PRO A 114 -9.07 14.44 4.77
N LYS A 115 -9.38 14.11 3.50
CA LYS A 115 -9.84 12.75 3.12
C LYS A 115 -8.78 11.67 3.33
N ASN A 116 -7.50 12.04 3.28
CA ASN A 116 -6.38 11.15 3.56
C ASN A 116 -5.98 11.20 5.04
N GLY A 117 -6.66 12.02 5.86
CA GLY A 117 -6.35 12.24 7.28
C GLY A 117 -4.92 12.71 7.53
N THR A 118 -4.32 13.34 6.52
CA THR A 118 -3.06 14.06 6.63
C THR A 118 -3.29 15.50 7.10
N VAL A 119 -4.54 15.86 7.41
CA VAL A 119 -4.91 17.09 8.12
C VAL A 119 -5.49 16.69 9.46
N SER A 120 -4.82 17.06 10.55
CA SER A 120 -5.21 16.74 11.92
C SER A 120 -4.80 17.88 12.85
N ASP A 121 -5.57 18.10 13.91
CA ASP A 121 -5.26 19.08 14.96
C ASP A 121 -4.08 18.61 15.83
N GLU A 122 -3.85 17.30 15.88
CA GLU A 122 -2.72 16.67 16.59
C GLU A 122 -1.72 16.06 15.60
N PRO A 123 -0.65 16.79 15.22
CA PRO A 123 0.30 16.33 14.22
C PRO A 123 1.19 15.19 14.74
N GLU A 124 1.60 15.19 16.02
CA GLU A 124 2.54 14.20 16.57
C GLU A 124 1.95 12.78 16.62
N GLU A 125 0.71 12.63 17.06
CA GLU A 125 0.04 11.33 17.07
C GLU A 125 -0.17 10.80 15.65
N THR A 126 -0.52 11.70 14.75
CA THR A 126 -0.78 11.37 13.35
C THR A 126 0.51 10.89 12.69
N VAL A 127 1.65 11.52 13.00
CA VAL A 127 2.98 11.04 12.57
C VAL A 127 3.23 9.61 13.03
N ARG A 128 2.98 9.28 14.30
CA ARG A 128 3.17 7.91 14.82
C ARG A 128 2.28 6.90 14.10
N LYS A 129 1.02 7.26 13.84
CA LYS A 129 0.06 6.39 13.12
C LYS A 129 0.53 6.14 11.68
N PHE A 130 1.00 7.16 10.96
CA PHE A 130 1.57 6.97 9.62
C PHE A 130 2.92 6.24 9.63
N GLN A 131 3.78 6.46 10.63
CA GLN A 131 5.03 5.73 10.81
C GLN A 131 4.81 4.25 11.11
N SER A 132 3.74 3.91 11.85
CA SER A 132 3.33 2.53 12.11
C SER A 132 2.82 1.79 10.86
N GLY A 133 2.79 2.45 9.69
CA GLY A 133 2.41 1.83 8.43
C GLY A 133 0.90 1.80 8.21
N GLN A 134 0.18 2.82 8.68
CA GLN A 134 -1.24 2.98 8.36
C GLN A 134 -1.41 3.21 6.86
N ILE A 135 -2.13 2.31 6.18
CA ILE A 135 -2.44 2.43 4.76
C ILE A 135 -3.95 2.55 4.59
N ARG A 136 -4.35 3.54 3.81
CA ARG A 136 -5.74 3.70 3.37
C ARG A 136 -5.92 2.96 2.07
N PHE A 137 -7.05 2.29 1.94
CA PHE A 137 -7.45 1.65 0.70
C PHE A 137 -8.80 2.21 0.24
N ARG A 138 -8.94 2.27 -1.08
CA ARG A 138 -10.17 2.65 -1.76
C ARG A 138 -10.26 1.81 -3.03
N THR A 139 -11.47 1.41 -3.40
CA THR A 139 -11.70 0.83 -4.73
C THR A 139 -11.33 1.84 -5.81
N GLU A 140 -10.89 1.35 -6.97
CA GLU A 140 -10.79 2.22 -8.15
C GLU A 140 -12.13 2.87 -8.48
N ASN A 141 -12.08 4.00 -9.19
CA ASN A 141 -13.28 4.79 -9.48
C ASN A 141 -14.30 4.03 -10.34
N ASN A 142 -13.82 3.21 -11.27
CA ASN A 142 -14.66 2.51 -12.26
C ASN A 142 -14.69 0.99 -12.04
N ILE A 143 -13.81 0.44 -11.22
CA ILE A 143 -13.62 -0.99 -11.06
C ILE A 143 -13.63 -1.33 -9.55
N PRO A 144 -14.40 -2.33 -9.10
CA PRO A 144 -14.42 -2.76 -7.71
C PRO A 144 -13.19 -3.63 -7.40
N VAL A 145 -12.00 -3.05 -7.52
CA VAL A 145 -10.72 -3.67 -7.19
C VAL A 145 -9.95 -2.75 -6.26
N ILE A 146 -9.33 -3.35 -5.25
CA ILE A 146 -8.42 -2.73 -4.31
C ILE A 146 -7.03 -3.30 -4.56
N HIS A 147 -6.04 -2.42 -4.69
CA HIS A 147 -4.62 -2.77 -4.80
C HIS A 147 -3.91 -2.33 -3.52
N LEU A 148 -3.28 -3.25 -2.80
CA LEU A 148 -2.55 -2.95 -1.57
C LEU A 148 -1.18 -3.62 -1.56
N SER A 149 -0.16 -2.89 -1.12
CA SER A 149 1.14 -3.47 -0.79
C SER A 149 1.12 -3.99 0.65
N VAL A 150 1.40 -5.28 0.83
CA VAL A 150 1.33 -5.96 2.14
C VAL A 150 2.69 -6.20 2.78
N GLY A 151 3.78 -6.00 2.03
CA GLY A 151 5.15 -6.14 2.51
C GLY A 151 6.14 -6.36 1.37
N LYS A 152 7.31 -6.88 1.73
CA LYS A 152 8.36 -7.29 0.79
C LYS A 152 8.59 -8.79 0.82
N THR A 153 9.17 -9.34 -0.25
CA THR A 153 9.50 -10.77 -0.31
C THR A 153 10.50 -11.23 0.75
N SER A 154 11.32 -10.32 1.27
CA SER A 154 12.27 -10.56 2.36
C SER A 154 11.64 -10.78 3.73
N PHE A 155 10.35 -10.49 3.91
CA PHE A 155 9.67 -10.65 5.19
C PHE A 155 9.47 -12.13 5.52
N ASP A 156 9.44 -12.45 6.82
CA ASP A 156 9.14 -13.80 7.28
C ASP A 156 7.70 -14.22 6.92
N ASP A 157 7.48 -15.51 6.73
CA ASP A 157 6.17 -16.04 6.31
C ASP A 157 5.06 -15.68 7.30
N LYS A 158 5.37 -15.73 8.60
CA LYS A 158 4.41 -15.38 9.66
C LYS A 158 4.02 -13.92 9.60
N LYS A 159 4.99 -13.01 9.45
CA LYS A 159 4.75 -11.56 9.36
C LYS A 159 3.87 -11.20 8.15
N LEU A 160 4.14 -11.81 7.00
CA LEU A 160 3.31 -11.63 5.80
C LEU A 160 1.90 -12.18 6.02
N SER A 161 1.76 -13.32 6.68
CA SER A 161 0.44 -13.92 6.95
C SER A 161 -0.43 -13.06 7.87
N GLU A 162 0.17 -12.46 8.90
CA GLU A 162 -0.52 -11.57 9.84
C GLU A 162 -0.94 -10.26 9.14
N ASN A 163 -0.07 -9.68 8.32
CA ASN A 163 -0.40 -8.51 7.51
C ASN A 163 -1.57 -8.77 6.54
N ILE A 164 -1.56 -9.91 5.83
CA ILE A 164 -2.65 -10.27 4.90
C ILE A 164 -3.96 -10.51 5.66
N THR A 165 -3.89 -11.17 6.82
CA THR A 165 -5.07 -11.42 7.67
C THR A 165 -5.67 -10.11 8.20
N ALA A 166 -4.84 -9.13 8.57
CA ALA A 166 -5.28 -7.80 8.96
C ALA A 166 -6.03 -7.09 7.83
N VAL A 167 -5.54 -7.19 6.58
CA VAL A 167 -6.22 -6.62 5.40
C VAL A 167 -7.56 -7.30 5.14
N ILE A 168 -7.61 -8.63 5.16
CA ILE A 168 -8.85 -9.39 4.94
C ILE A 168 -9.90 -9.02 6.00
N SER A 169 -9.46 -8.84 7.25
CA SER A 169 -10.34 -8.45 8.34
C SER A 169 -10.88 -7.02 8.16
N ALA A 170 -10.05 -6.09 7.68
CA ALA A 170 -10.45 -4.70 7.46
C ALA A 170 -11.41 -4.48 6.28
N VAL A 171 -11.34 -5.33 5.24
CA VAL A 171 -12.23 -5.24 4.05
C VAL A 171 -13.60 -5.92 4.30
N ASN A 172 -13.70 -6.77 5.32
CA ASN A 172 -14.79 -7.73 5.59
C ASN A 172 -14.89 -8.84 4.53
N ARG A 173 -14.89 -10.10 4.96
CA ARG A 173 -14.91 -11.28 4.07
C ARG A 173 -16.13 -11.32 3.13
N GLU A 174 -17.28 -10.86 3.61
CA GLU A 174 -18.53 -10.87 2.84
C GLU A 174 -18.47 -10.01 1.58
N ARG A 175 -17.66 -8.95 1.58
CA ARG A 175 -17.54 -8.01 0.45
C ARG A 175 -16.51 -8.46 -0.58
N ILE A 176 -15.85 -9.59 -0.36
CA ILE A 176 -14.72 -10.07 -1.18
C ILE A 176 -15.23 -11.12 -2.16
N LYS A 177 -15.10 -10.84 -3.47
CA LYS A 177 -15.37 -11.82 -4.53
C LYS A 177 -14.16 -12.70 -4.82
N LYS A 178 -12.97 -12.11 -4.85
CA LYS A 178 -11.73 -12.80 -5.22
C LYS A 178 -10.53 -12.09 -4.61
N ILE A 179 -9.55 -12.86 -4.15
CA ILE A 179 -8.25 -12.34 -3.74
C ILE A 179 -7.16 -12.97 -4.59
N THR A 180 -6.25 -12.14 -5.08
CA THR A 180 -5.06 -12.55 -5.82
C THR A 180 -3.84 -11.96 -5.13
N LEU A 181 -2.87 -12.81 -4.79
CA LEU A 181 -1.57 -12.42 -4.26
C LEU A 181 -0.57 -12.40 -5.41
N SER A 182 0.21 -11.33 -5.54
CA SER A 182 1.26 -11.21 -6.56
C SER A 182 2.46 -10.47 -6.02
N SER A 183 3.62 -10.69 -6.62
CA SER A 183 4.78 -9.81 -6.44
C SER A 183 4.96 -8.98 -7.70
N THR A 184 5.73 -7.88 -7.60
CA THR A 184 5.94 -6.91 -8.70
C THR A 184 6.21 -7.54 -10.08
N MET A 185 6.95 -8.65 -10.15
CA MET A 185 7.24 -9.35 -11.42
C MET A 185 6.67 -10.78 -11.47
N SER A 186 6.06 -11.26 -10.39
CA SER A 186 5.60 -12.64 -10.31
C SER A 186 4.15 -12.79 -10.78
N PRO A 187 3.78 -13.92 -11.40
CA PRO A 187 2.39 -14.20 -11.74
C PRO A 187 1.50 -14.25 -10.48
N GLY A 188 0.21 -13.88 -10.65
CA GLY A 188 -0.74 -13.83 -9.55
C GLY A 188 -1.25 -15.21 -9.12
N ILE A 189 -1.20 -15.47 -7.81
CA ILE A 189 -1.68 -16.68 -7.13
C ILE A 189 -3.06 -16.38 -6.55
N ARG A 190 -4.05 -17.22 -6.86
CA ARG A 190 -5.42 -17.05 -6.32
C ARG A 190 -5.50 -17.65 -4.92
N LEU A 191 -5.95 -16.85 -3.95
CA LEU A 191 -6.14 -17.31 -2.59
C LEU A 191 -7.52 -17.96 -2.42
N ALA A 192 -7.59 -19.00 -1.60
CA ALA A 192 -8.80 -19.49 -0.99
C ALA A 192 -9.17 -18.55 0.16
N VAL A 193 -10.36 -17.96 0.09
CA VAL A 193 -10.92 -17.03 1.07
C VAL A 193 -12.20 -17.63 1.59
#